data_AF-A0A0F5YL42-F1
#
_entry.id   AF-A0A0F5YL42-F1
#
_cell.length_a   1.000
_cell.length_b   1.000
_cell.length_c   1.000
_cell.angle_alpha   90.00
_cell.angle_beta   90.00
_cell.angle_gamma   90.00
#
_symmetry.space_group_name_H-M   'P 1'
#
loop_
_entity.id
_entity.type
_entity.pdbx_description
1 polymer ?
#
loop_
_entity_poly.entity_id
_entity_poly.type
_entity_poly.pdbx_seq_one_letter_code
_entity_poly.pdbx_strand_id
1 'polypeptide(L)'
;MLQCRKFSSIRAVLYTFVLQKGGANVILLDNPAIIQGAGIEPLFLNQLSLARGTVAEFLDTPFITMCGAVVLNLELRVFRFR
;
A
#
# COMPACT_ATOMS: atom_id res chain seq x y z
N MET A 1 11.98 4.85 1.63
CA MET A 1 12.56 6.06 2.27
C MET A 1 13.92 6.50 1.71
N LEU A 2 14.78 5.59 1.22
CA LEU A 2 16.12 5.96 0.71
C LEU A 2 16.12 6.93 -0.49
N GLN A 3 15.14 6.85 -1.38
CA GLN A 3 14.96 7.80 -2.51
C GLN A 3 14.70 9.22 -2.00
N CYS A 4 13.85 9.38 -0.99
CA CYS A 4 13.52 10.69 -0.40
C CYS A 4 14.72 11.38 0.26
N ARG A 5 15.75 10.62 0.67
CA ARG A 5 16.99 11.18 1.26
C ARG A 5 17.73 12.11 0.31
N LYS A 6 17.55 11.95 -1.02
CA LYS A 6 18.18 12.79 -2.04
C LYS A 6 17.35 14.05 -2.37
N PHE A 7 16.17 14.21 -1.79
CA PHE A 7 15.28 15.34 -2.04
C PHE A 7 15.34 16.36 -0.91
N SER A 8 15.12 17.64 -1.24
CA SER A 8 14.74 18.62 -0.23
C SER A 8 13.39 18.23 0.39
N SER A 9 13.12 18.67 1.62
CA SER A 9 11.92 18.27 2.38
C SER A 9 10.62 18.44 1.59
N ILE A 10 10.47 19.57 0.88
CA ILE A 10 9.28 19.82 0.05
C ILE A 10 9.19 18.89 -1.16
N ARG A 11 10.32 18.55 -1.79
CA ARG A 11 10.34 17.62 -2.93
C ARG A 11 10.03 16.19 -2.48
N ALA A 12 10.49 15.79 -1.30
CA ALA A 12 10.15 14.49 -0.72
C ALA A 12 8.64 14.35 -0.46
N VAL A 13 8.00 15.43 0.02
CA VAL A 13 6.54 15.49 0.23
C VAL A 13 5.81 15.39 -1.11
N LEU A 14 6.18 16.20 -2.11
CA LEU A 14 5.55 16.16 -3.44
C LEU A 14 5.70 14.80 -4.11
N TYR A 15 6.90 14.20 -4.04
CA TYR A 15 7.13 12.85 -4.53
C TYR A 15 6.20 11.83 -3.86
N THR A 16 6.03 11.93 -2.55
CA THR A 16 5.13 11.04 -1.79
C THR A 16 3.68 11.23 -2.25
N PHE A 17 3.21 12.46 -2.47
CA PHE A 17 1.87 12.69 -3.01
C PHE A 17 1.67 12.06 -4.39
N VAL A 18 2.64 12.20 -5.29
CA VAL A 18 2.56 11.58 -6.63
C VAL A 18 2.48 10.06 -6.51
N LEU A 19 3.33 9.46 -5.67
CA LEU A 19 3.34 8.01 -5.45
C LEU A 19 2.00 7.52 -4.87
N GLN A 20 1.47 8.23 -3.87
CA GLN A 20 0.19 7.88 -3.25
C GLN A 20 -1.00 8.09 -4.18
N LYS A 21 -0.98 9.13 -5.02
CA LYS A 21 -2.04 9.36 -6.02
C LYS A 21 -2.13 8.21 -7.02
N GLY A 22 -0.99 7.72 -7.51
CA GLY A 22 -0.96 6.55 -8.38
C GLY A 22 -1.53 5.31 -7.72
N GLY A 23 -1.12 5.03 -6.47
CA GLY A 23 -1.66 3.91 -5.69
C GLY A 23 -3.16 4.04 -5.42
N ALA A 24 -3.63 5.24 -5.08
CA ALA A 24 -5.05 5.51 -4.82
C ALA A 24 -5.92 5.24 -6.04
N ASN A 25 -5.49 5.66 -7.25
CA ASN A 25 -6.23 5.37 -8.48
C ASN A 25 -6.42 3.86 -8.67
N VAL A 26 -5.34 3.09 -8.54
CA VAL A 26 -5.41 1.63 -8.71
C VAL A 26 -6.30 0.98 -7.64
N ILE A 27 -6.16 1.39 -6.37
CA ILE A 27 -6.90 0.79 -5.26
C ILE A 27 -8.39 1.14 -5.33
N LEU A 28 -8.74 2.38 -5.65
CA LEU A 28 -10.12 2.85 -5.56
C LEU A 28 -10.91 2.69 -6.86
N LEU A 29 -10.26 2.75 -8.03
CA LEU A 29 -10.95 2.71 -9.32
C LEU A 29 -10.86 1.34 -9.99
N ASP A 30 -9.67 0.75 -10.02
CA ASP A 30 -9.45 -0.50 -10.76
C ASP A 30 -9.75 -1.73 -9.89
N ASN A 31 -9.32 -1.71 -8.63
CA ASN A 31 -9.42 -2.84 -7.70
C ASN A 31 -10.85 -3.38 -7.50
N PRO A 32 -11.89 -2.53 -7.34
CA PRO A 32 -13.23 -3.03 -7.08
C PRO A 32 -13.77 -3.93 -8.20
N ALA A 33 -13.49 -3.56 -9.46
CA ALA A 33 -13.91 -4.35 -10.62
C ALA A 33 -13.15 -5.68 -10.70
N ILE A 34 -11.85 -5.66 -10.38
CA ILE A 34 -11.00 -6.86 -10.38
C ILE A 34 -11.45 -7.85 -9.30
N ILE A 35 -11.70 -7.37 -8.07
CA ILE A 35 -12.14 -8.21 -6.95
C ILE A 35 -13.46 -8.91 -7.29
N GLN A 36 -14.45 -8.16 -7.78
CA GLN A 36 -15.76 -8.70 -8.17
C GLN A 36 -15.63 -9.70 -9.33
N GLY A 37 -14.87 -9.35 -10.37
CA GLY A 37 -14.68 -10.22 -11.54
C GLY A 37 -13.95 -11.53 -11.24
N ALA A 38 -13.13 -11.55 -10.18
CA ALA A 38 -12.43 -12.74 -9.72
C ALA A 38 -13.24 -13.61 -8.74
N GLY A 39 -14.39 -13.13 -8.24
CA GLY A 39 -15.24 -13.87 -7.30
C GLY A 39 -14.55 -14.21 -5.97
N ILE A 40 -13.70 -13.31 -5.46
CA ILE A 40 -12.89 -13.55 -4.26
C ILE A 40 -13.71 -13.31 -2.99
N GLU A 41 -13.87 -14.34 -2.15
CA GLU A 41 -14.44 -14.24 -0.80
C GLU A 41 -13.70 -15.18 0.18
N PRO A 42 -13.25 -14.74 1.39
CA PRO A 42 -13.12 -13.37 1.94
C PRO A 42 -11.76 -12.69 1.63
N LEU A 43 -11.68 -11.37 1.81
CA LEU A 43 -10.47 -10.57 1.51
C LEU A 43 -9.45 -10.56 2.66
N PHE A 44 -8.19 -10.84 2.34
CA PHE A 44 -7.06 -10.64 3.26
C PHE A 44 -6.33 -9.34 2.91
N LEU A 45 -6.34 -8.38 3.82
CA LEU A 45 -5.83 -7.03 3.58
C LEU A 45 -4.60 -6.74 4.44
N ASN A 46 -3.55 -6.21 3.81
CA ASN A 46 -2.43 -5.61 4.54
C ASN A 46 -2.86 -4.24 5.09
N GLN A 47 -2.81 -4.04 6.41
CA GLN A 47 -3.23 -2.80 7.08
C GLN A 47 -2.47 -1.55 6.60
N LEU A 48 -1.26 -1.72 6.05
CA LEU A 48 -0.45 -0.63 5.52
C LEU A 48 -0.89 -0.19 4.11
N SER A 49 -1.76 -0.98 3.47
CA SER A 49 -2.32 -0.62 2.18
C SER A 49 -3.47 0.35 2.41
N LEU A 50 -3.23 1.62 2.09
CA LEU A 50 -4.21 2.68 2.24
C LEU A 50 -5.49 2.35 1.47
N ALA A 51 -6.64 2.72 2.06
CA ALA A 51 -7.98 2.65 1.46
C ALA A 51 -8.50 1.26 1.04
N ARG A 52 -7.76 0.17 1.28
CA ARG A 52 -8.24 -1.19 0.94
C ARG A 52 -9.42 -1.66 1.79
N GLY A 53 -9.48 -1.25 3.06
CA GLY A 53 -10.65 -1.51 3.92
C GLY A 53 -11.91 -0.86 3.34
N THR A 54 -11.81 0.38 2.90
CA THR A 54 -12.90 1.11 2.24
C THR A 54 -13.39 0.43 0.97
N VAL A 55 -12.50 -0.19 0.19
CA VAL A 55 -12.91 -0.99 -0.98
C VAL A 55 -13.70 -2.22 -0.55
N ALA A 56 -13.25 -2.94 0.48
CA ALA A 56 -13.96 -4.12 0.98
C ALA A 56 -15.34 -3.75 1.56
N GLU A 57 -15.43 -2.63 2.29
CA GLU A 57 -16.69 -2.07 2.78
C GLU A 57 -17.62 -1.67 1.61
N PHE A 58 -17.09 -1.01 0.58
CA PHE A 58 -17.87 -0.61 -0.60
C PHE A 58 -18.45 -1.80 -1.37
N LEU A 59 -17.73 -2.93 -1.38
CA LEU A 59 -18.13 -4.17 -2.05
C LEU A 59 -18.96 -5.10 -1.16
N ASP A 60 -19.26 -4.70 0.08
CA ASP A 60 -19.90 -5.55 1.10
C ASP A 60 -19.21 -6.92 1.26
N THR A 61 -17.88 -6.94 1.11
CA THR A 61 -17.09 -8.17 1.14
C THR A 61 -16.43 -8.35 2.51
N PRO A 62 -16.62 -9.51 3.19
CA PRO A 62 -15.94 -9.79 4.45
C PRO A 62 -14.43 -9.72 4.31
N PHE A 63 -13.75 -9.06 5.25
CA PHE A 63 -12.30 -8.93 5.21
C PHE A 63 -11.64 -9.08 6.58
N ILE A 64 -10.39 -9.51 6.56
CA ILE A 64 -9.50 -9.54 7.72
C ILE A 64 -8.29 -8.68 7.39
N THR A 65 -7.89 -7.81 8.32
CA THR A 65 -6.67 -7.02 8.21
C THR A 65 -5.54 -7.65 9.01
N MET A 66 -4.33 -7.69 8.44
CA MET A 66 -3.11 -8.02 9.17
C MET A 66 -2.07 -6.92 8.97
N CYS A 67 -1.40 -6.54 10.07
CA CYS A 67 -0.23 -5.67 10.02
C CYS A 67 1.05 -6.51 9.95
N GLY A 68 1.65 -6.59 8.76
CA GLY A 68 2.96 -7.16 8.54
C GLY A 68 4.05 -6.08 8.50
N ALA A 69 4.18 -5.25 9.54
CA ALA A 69 5.11 -4.12 9.55
C ALA A 69 6.61 -4.51 9.52
N VAL A 70 6.92 -5.81 9.58
CA VAL A 70 8.30 -6.36 9.59
C VAL A 70 9.13 -5.86 8.39
N VAL A 71 8.50 -5.60 7.24
CA VAL A 71 9.22 -5.26 5.99
C VAL A 71 9.25 -3.75 5.69
N LEU A 72 8.59 -2.91 6.49
CA LEU A 72 8.52 -1.46 6.20
C LEU A 72 9.87 -0.74 6.32
N ASN A 73 10.78 -1.28 7.13
CA ASN A 73 12.09 -0.70 7.38
C ASN A 73 13.19 -1.63 6.86
N LEU A 74 13.07 -2.07 5.60
CA LEU A 74 14.14 -2.82 4.95
C LEU A 74 15.36 -1.90 4.76
N GLU A 75 16.28 -1.95 5.72
CA GLU A 75 17.63 -1.44 5.55
C GLU A 75 18.39 -2.37 4.60
N LEU A 76 18.54 -1.96 3.34
CA LEU A 76 19.34 -2.67 2.32
C LEU A 76 20.86 -2.71 2.65
N ARG A 77 21.27 -2.57 3.91
CA ARG A 77 22.68 -2.48 4.34
C ARG A 77 23.04 -3.19 5.65
N VAL A 78 22.28 -4.19 6.09
CA VAL A 78 22.73 -5.04 7.21
C VAL A 78 23.17 -6.41 6.70
N PHE A 79 24.31 -6.42 5.98
CA PHE A 79 25.27 -7.53 6.01
C PHE A 79 26.66 -6.94 5.77
N ARG A 80 27.30 -6.49 6.86
CA ARG A 80 28.75 -6.44 6.95
C ARG A 80 29.15 -7.59 7.88
N PHE A 81 29.46 -8.75 7.30
CA PHE A 81 30.35 -9.67 7.99
C PHE A 81 31.72 -9.00 8.03
N ARG A 82 32.25 -8.82 9.24
CA ARG A 82 33.66 -8.57 9.49
C ARG A 82 34.21 -9.81 10.15
#